data_AF-A0A5C7HPC5-F1
#
_entry.id   AF-A0A5C7HPC5-F1
#
_cell.length_a   1.000
_cell.length_b   1.000
_cell.length_c   1.000
_cell.angle_alpha   90.00
_cell.angle_beta   90.00
_cell.angle_gamma   90.00
#
_symmetry.space_group_name_H-M   'P 1'
#
loop_
_entity.id
_entity.type
_entity.pdbx_description
1 polymer ?
#
loop_
_entity_poly.entity_id
_entity_poly.type
_entity_poly.pdbx_seq_one_letter_code
_entity_poly.pdbx_strand_id
1 'polypeptide(L)'
;MRVEEIRSSFVMWRYMMRRCSSSSTSARKLGLWWDRVGPATKDPITGVTESFLADSSPNKINLGVGAYRDDEGRPVVLRCVREAEANIAGSEFL
;
A
#
# COMPACT_ATOMS: atom_id res chain seq x y z
N MET A 1 -61.16 13.24 7.99
CA MET A 1 -59.83 13.55 7.42
C MET A 1 -59.99 13.76 5.93
N ARG A 2 -59.68 14.96 5.42
CA ARG A 2 -60.17 15.44 4.11
C ARG A 2 -59.28 14.92 2.96
N VAL A 3 -59.90 14.25 1.99
CA VAL A 3 -59.29 13.65 0.78
C VAL A 3 -58.47 14.62 -0.09
N GLU A 4 -58.66 15.93 0.06
CA GLU A 4 -57.89 16.96 -0.66
C GLU A 4 -56.43 17.10 -0.19
N GLU A 5 -56.14 16.75 1.06
CA GLU A 5 -54.80 16.89 1.64
C GLU A 5 -53.83 15.80 1.11
N ILE A 6 -54.37 14.62 0.83
CA ILE A 6 -53.65 13.49 0.23
C ILE A 6 -53.31 13.81 -1.23
N ARG A 7 -54.23 14.45 -1.97
CA ARG A 7 -54.00 14.87 -3.36
C ARG A 7 -52.94 15.97 -3.47
N SER A 8 -52.96 16.93 -2.53
CA SER A 8 -51.95 17.99 -2.46
C SER A 8 -50.55 17.42 -2.13
N SER A 9 -50.46 16.51 -1.17
CA SER A 9 -49.21 15.86 -0.78
C SER A 9 -48.61 15.00 -1.91
N PHE A 10 -49.45 14.32 -2.69
CA PHE A 10 -48.99 13.49 -3.81
C PHE A 10 -48.50 14.31 -5.01
N VAL A 11 -49.14 15.45 -5.30
CA VAL A 11 -48.69 16.38 -6.34
C VAL A 11 -47.39 17.08 -5.91
N MET A 12 -47.28 17.49 -4.65
CA MET A 12 -46.05 18.07 -4.07
C MET A 12 -44.89 17.06 -4.07
N TRP A 13 -45.15 15.79 -3.74
CA TRP A 13 -44.15 14.71 -3.80
C TRP A 13 -43.65 14.48 -5.23
N ARG A 14 -44.54 14.47 -6.22
CA ARG A 14 -44.16 14.41 -7.65
C ARG A 14 -43.39 15.65 -8.10
N TYR A 15 -43.68 16.83 -7.54
CA TYR A 15 -42.93 18.06 -7.82
C TYR A 15 -41.54 18.05 -7.17
N MET A 16 -41.43 17.49 -5.96
CA MET A 16 -40.18 17.40 -5.19
C MET A 16 -39.24 16.31 -5.72
N MET A 17 -39.78 15.18 -6.19
CA MET A 17 -39.03 14.09 -6.85
C MET A 17 -38.57 14.42 -8.28
N ARG A 18 -39.06 15.50 -8.89
CA ARG A 18 -38.69 15.92 -10.25
C ARG A 18 -37.53 16.91 -10.28
N ARG A 19 -36.89 17.16 -9.14
CA ARG A 19 -35.77 18.10 -8.98
C ARG A 19 -34.51 17.44 -8.40
N CYS A 20 -34.17 16.26 -8.91
CA CYS A 20 -32.80 15.74 -8.80
C CYS A 20 -32.30 15.45 -10.22
N SER A 21 -32.02 16.52 -10.97
CA SER A 21 -31.14 16.43 -12.12
C SER A 21 -29.77 16.00 -11.60
N SER A 22 -29.42 14.76 -11.90
CA SER A 22 -28.08 14.19 -12.00
C SER A 22 -26.99 15.06 -11.36
N SER A 23 -26.74 14.87 -10.07
CA SER A 23 -25.44 15.23 -9.52
C SER A 23 -24.43 14.30 -10.19
N SER A 24 -23.89 14.72 -11.33
CA SER A 24 -22.62 14.19 -11.79
C SER A 24 -21.63 14.47 -10.67
N THR A 25 -21.38 13.46 -9.84
CA THR A 25 -20.20 13.42 -9.00
C THR A 25 -19.04 13.46 -9.98
N SER A 26 -18.57 14.67 -10.28
CA SER A 26 -17.31 14.88 -10.96
C SER A 26 -16.27 14.25 -10.04
N ALA A 27 -15.92 13.00 -10.35
CA ALA A 27 -14.83 12.30 -9.72
C ALA A 27 -13.62 13.20 -9.93
N ARG A 28 -13.23 13.95 -8.90
CA ARG A 28 -11.96 14.67 -8.92
C ARG A 28 -10.91 13.60 -9.17
N LYS A 29 -10.29 13.60 -10.35
CA LYS A 29 -9.12 12.79 -10.66
C LYS A 29 -7.99 13.24 -9.72
N LEU A 30 -8.01 12.72 -8.50
CA LEU A 30 -6.92 12.87 -7.55
C LEU A 30 -5.86 11.85 -7.98
N GLY A 31 -4.87 12.28 -8.79
CA GLY A 31 -3.82 11.36 -9.24
C GLY A 31 -2.89 11.84 -10.35
N LEU A 32 -3.24 12.91 -11.07
CA LEU A 32 -2.50 13.36 -12.27
C LEU A 32 -1.05 13.84 -12.04
N TRP A 33 -0.61 13.94 -10.78
CA TRP A 33 0.74 14.41 -10.45
C TRP A 33 1.81 13.33 -10.65
N TRP A 34 1.48 12.06 -10.45
CA TRP A 34 2.39 10.93 -10.64
C TRP A 34 2.27 10.24 -11.99
N ASP A 35 1.22 10.52 -12.76
CA ASP A 35 0.98 9.89 -14.08
C ASP A 35 2.13 10.10 -15.09
N ARG A 36 2.99 11.10 -14.86
CA ARG A 36 4.14 11.42 -15.72
C ARG A 36 5.48 10.90 -15.18
N VAL A 37 5.50 10.28 -14.00
CA VAL A 37 6.74 9.74 -13.44
C VAL A 37 6.92 8.32 -13.96
N GLY A 38 7.85 8.18 -14.91
CA GLY A 38 8.28 6.86 -15.39
C GLY A 38 9.08 6.10 -14.31
N PRO A 39 9.08 4.77 -14.35
CA PRO A 39 9.89 3.98 -13.45
C PRO A 39 11.38 4.28 -13.65
N ALA A 40 12.12 4.38 -12.55
CA ALA A 40 13.57 4.52 -12.60
C ALA A 40 14.24 3.23 -13.11
N THR A 41 15.39 3.38 -13.75
CA THR A 41 16.22 2.24 -14.14
C THR A 41 16.64 1.45 -12.91
N LYS A 42 16.63 0.13 -13.04
CA LYS A 42 16.99 -0.79 -11.96
C LYS A 42 18.47 -0.70 -11.63
N ASP A 43 18.78 -0.65 -10.33
CA ASP A 43 20.17 -0.59 -9.88
C ASP A 43 20.91 -1.92 -10.18
N PRO A 44 22.10 -1.87 -10.79
CA PRO A 44 22.90 -3.06 -11.06
C PRO A 44 23.20 -3.92 -9.82
N ILE A 45 23.38 -3.33 -8.63
CA ILE A 45 23.64 -4.07 -7.39
C ILE A 45 22.43 -4.92 -6.98
N THR A 46 21.23 -4.40 -7.21
CA THR A 46 19.97 -5.10 -6.91
C THR A 46 19.78 -6.29 -7.85
N GLY A 47 20.25 -6.19 -9.10
CA GLY A 47 20.20 -7.28 -10.07
C GLY A 47 21.00 -8.53 -9.64
N VAL A 48 22.12 -8.35 -8.94
CA VAL A 48 22.91 -9.47 -8.41
C VAL A 48 22.12 -10.25 -7.35
N THR A 49 21.41 -9.55 -6.48
CA THR A 49 20.59 -10.18 -5.44
C THR A 49 19.41 -10.93 -6.03
N GLU A 50 18.75 -10.39 -7.05
CA GLU A 50 17.64 -11.07 -7.73
C GLU A 50 18.09 -12.31 -8.48
N SER A 51 19.24 -12.26 -9.14
CA SER A 51 19.82 -13.43 -9.79
C SER A 51 20.17 -14.50 -8.76
N PHE A 52 20.70 -14.12 -7.60
CA PHE A 52 20.93 -15.03 -6.48
C PHE A 52 19.63 -15.64 -5.94
N LEU A 53 18.55 -14.86 -5.82
CA LEU A 53 17.26 -15.37 -5.35
C LEU A 53 16.60 -16.32 -6.37
N ALA A 54 16.76 -16.05 -7.67
CA ALA A 54 16.20 -16.87 -8.75
C ALA A 54 16.96 -18.19 -8.99
N ASP A 55 18.23 -18.28 -8.59
CA ASP A 55 19.02 -19.51 -8.70
C ASP A 55 18.50 -20.60 -7.75
N SER A 56 18.35 -21.83 -8.24
CA SER A 56 17.90 -23.00 -7.45
C SER A 56 19.05 -23.86 -6.91
N SER A 57 20.30 -23.53 -7.25
CA SER A 57 21.48 -24.25 -6.80
C SER A 57 21.57 -24.26 -5.26
N PRO A 58 21.76 -25.43 -4.63
CA PRO A 58 21.92 -25.53 -3.17
C PRO A 58 23.25 -24.97 -2.67
N ASN A 59 24.25 -24.79 -3.55
CA ASN A 59 25.60 -24.33 -3.20
C ASN A 59 25.83 -22.86 -3.58
N LYS A 60 24.77 -22.08 -3.81
CA LYS A 60 24.88 -20.66 -4.17
C LYS A 60 25.33 -19.80 -2.97
N ILE A 61 26.19 -18.81 -3.23
CA ILE A 61 26.67 -17.85 -2.22
C ILE A 61 26.41 -16.42 -2.71
N ASN A 62 25.82 -15.58 -1.86
CA ASN A 62 25.58 -14.17 -2.20
C ASN A 62 26.80 -13.32 -1.81
N LEU A 63 27.52 -12.83 -2.82
CA LEU A 63 28.67 -11.92 -2.67
C LEU A 63 28.36 -10.49 -3.15
N GLY A 64 27.09 -10.17 -3.45
CA GLY A 64 26.70 -8.87 -4.00
C GLY A 64 26.52 -7.80 -2.93
N VAL A 65 25.70 -8.09 -1.92
CA VAL A 65 25.40 -7.15 -0.84
C VAL A 65 26.40 -7.34 0.30
N GLY A 66 27.12 -6.28 0.65
CA GLY A 66 28.08 -6.26 1.77
C GLY A 66 27.39 -6.24 3.14
N ALA A 67 26.66 -7.30 3.48
CA ALA A 67 26.01 -7.48 4.78
C ALA A 67 26.71 -8.59 5.57
N TYR A 68 26.88 -8.38 6.87
CA TYR A 68 27.46 -9.39 7.75
C TYR A 68 26.51 -10.59 7.89
N ARG A 69 27.08 -11.79 7.81
CA ARG A 69 26.38 -13.07 7.88
C ARG A 69 27.08 -14.00 8.85
N ASP A 70 26.34 -14.95 9.42
CA ASP A 70 26.90 -16.04 10.21
C ASP A 70 27.54 -17.12 9.30
N ASP A 71 28.09 -18.16 9.93
CA ASP A 71 28.71 -19.31 9.25
C ASP A 71 27.70 -20.08 8.36
N GLU A 72 26.39 -19.94 8.62
CA GLU A 72 25.32 -20.51 7.81
C GLU A 72 24.79 -19.54 6.72
N GLY A 73 25.40 -18.36 6.57
CA GLY A 73 25.03 -17.37 5.55
C GLY A 73 23.76 -16.54 5.86
N ARG A 74 23.25 -16.61 7.09
CA ARG A 74 22.05 -15.89 7.55
C ARG A 74 22.41 -14.50 8.08
N PRO A 75 21.49 -13.51 8.00
CA PRO A 75 21.70 -12.20 8.59
C PRO A 75 21.86 -12.27 10.11
N VAL A 76 22.84 -11.55 10.65
CA VAL A 76 23.11 -11.51 12.10
C VAL A 76 22.75 -10.13 12.66
N VAL A 77 21.90 -10.13 13.70
CA VAL A 77 21.66 -8.94 14.51
C VAL A 77 22.56 -8.99 15.74
N LEU A 78 23.32 -7.91 15.97
CA LEU A 78 24.23 -7.82 17.10
C LEU A 78 23.46 -7.80 18.43
N ARG A 79 24.07 -8.37 19.47
CA ARG A 79 23.47 -8.42 20.82
C ARG A 79 23.10 -7.04 21.37
N CYS A 80 23.98 -6.05 21.21
CA CYS A 80 23.72 -4.68 21.65
C CYS A 80 22.53 -4.03 20.94
N VAL A 81 22.29 -4.37 19.66
CA VAL A 81 21.15 -3.88 18.90
C VAL A 81 19.86 -4.49 19.45
N ARG A 82 19.86 -5.80 19.75
CA ARG A 82 18.70 -6.47 20.38
C ARG A 82 18.38 -5.90 21.77
N GLU A 83 19.40 -5.64 22.58
CA GLU A 83 19.23 -5.01 23.90
C GLU A 83 18.65 -3.58 23.79
N ALA A 84 19.12 -2.80 22.80
CA ALA A 84 18.58 -1.47 22.54
C ALA A 84 17.12 -1.53 22.05
N GLU A 85 16.78 -2.46 21.15
CA GLU A 85 15.41 -2.66 20.68
C GLU A 85 14.46 -3.04 21.81
N ALA A 86 14.85 -3.96 22.70
CA ALA A 86 14.04 -4.34 23.86
C ALA A 86 13.71 -3.13 24.76
N ASN A 87 14.69 -2.22 24.95
CA ASN A 87 14.50 -1.00 25.72
C ASN A 87 13.57 0.02 25.03
N ILE A 88 13.57 0.08 23.70
CA ILE A 88 12.79 1.05 22.92
C ILE A 88 11.36 0.55 22.66
N ALA A 89 11.21 -0.72 22.26
CA ALA A 89 9.94 -1.29 21.80
C ALA A 89 9.16 -2.03 22.89
N GLY A 90 9.77 -2.26 24.06
CA GLY A 90 9.13 -2.97 25.18
C GLY A 90 8.76 -4.44 24.88
N SER A 91 9.27 -5.00 23.79
CA SER A 91 9.00 -6.37 23.35
C SER A 91 10.19 -6.96 22.60
N GLU A 92 10.41 -8.27 22.79
CA GLU A 92 11.54 -9.05 22.27
C GLU A 92 11.28 -9.48 20.81
N PHE A 93 12.32 -9.52 19.99
CA PHE A 93 12.26 -9.89 18.56
C PHE A 93 11.84 -11.37 18.42
N LEU A 94 10.66 -11.63 17.84
CA LEU A 94 10.11 -12.97 17.56
C LEU A 94 10.92 -13.76 16.52
#